data_AF-A0AA35I982-F1
#
_entry.id   AF-A0AA35I982-F1
#
_cell.length_a   1.000
_cell.length_b   1.000
_cell.length_c   1.000
_cell.angle_alpha   90.00
_cell.angle_beta   90.00
_cell.angle_gamma   90.00
#
_symmetry.space_group_name_H-M   'P 1'
#
loop_
_entity.id
_entity.type
_entity.pdbx_description
1 polymer ?
#
loop_
_entity_poly.entity_id
_entity_poly.type
_entity_poly.pdbx_seq_one_letter_code
_entity_poly.pdbx_strand_id
1 'polypeptide(L)'
;MNGKKITSMIFKTLNYTNEIKKKSTNGHGGRRQLFKSLRHSLRIPASQPKKLEWFDEQSHLNLIWLPETGTIKLDDYPKEKREELLAKITDEAEAPTLVKNGRAELLEARTKLKNKVKNASKKETDEGSILAFQNILNVSGIADTEQLLSDLDQFDIKRKGQKLDTARQFLECHNEIERGPKPLIKKNQAVIQEAFFKFPSKNEVSGISAEKRISLIKDFYEVVFPEYPIHFVVLHGDEDADLKDHSDHPHIFISTKSSKTGRYDLREMQIKKVNAYIKKHRPETTPISEKPDFLESQLLFGYLQDMFYVFTNNRLLKDTPYTAKKNEKTESHMKQLRYINSEVRKPKSEREFSLYQQVKEKRDHASQDLNQAQKQAAEAKDYTQKAKQYVSVQLSKAEQAKTDAKDAIERQRLAEQATAEEYEQAEAYRRRSAISQQTIVNNNTESARIRAEIAKDQATLELFRTNLSALIDGVVGWIGELFAERRQEIQDKFLKQARSAFERVAANDKTKERKYTKAAETEVDNQLTVLDKYQELFPNIPKAHEVKKMIIKPK
;
A
#
# COMPACT_ATOMS: atom_id res chain seq x y z
N MET A 1 19.69 23.72 -14.55
CA MET A 1 19.57 22.52 -15.40
C MET A 1 19.07 21.37 -14.53
N ASN A 2 17.78 21.05 -14.58
CA ASN A 2 17.24 19.93 -13.79
C ASN A 2 17.73 18.61 -14.40
N GLY A 3 18.62 17.92 -13.70
CA GLY A 3 19.16 16.63 -14.15
C GLY A 3 18.06 15.59 -14.29
N LYS A 4 18.07 14.84 -15.40
CA LYS A 4 17.13 13.73 -15.62
C LYS A 4 17.24 12.67 -14.51
N LYS A 5 16.10 12.16 -14.03
CA LYS A 5 16.00 11.05 -13.06
C LYS A 5 16.60 9.78 -13.65
N ILE A 6 17.59 9.20 -12.97
CA ILE A 6 18.18 7.93 -13.39
C ILE A 6 17.19 6.80 -13.08
N THR A 7 16.91 5.97 -14.07
CA THR A 7 16.06 4.77 -13.93
C THR A 7 16.81 3.52 -14.41
N SER A 8 16.52 2.38 -13.81
CA SER A 8 17.01 1.08 -14.30
C SER A 8 16.01 0.44 -15.26
N MET A 9 16.48 -0.42 -16.15
CA MET A 9 15.64 -1.14 -17.11
C MET A 9 16.08 -2.60 -17.22
N ILE A 10 15.17 -3.50 -17.54
CA ILE A 10 15.52 -4.88 -17.88
C ILE A 10 15.39 -5.01 -19.38
N PHE A 11 16.40 -5.57 -20.03
CA PHE A 11 16.33 -6.07 -21.40
C PHE A 11 16.96 -7.46 -21.40
N LYS A 12 16.22 -8.45 -21.88
CA LYS A 12 16.64 -9.85 -21.88
C LYS A 12 16.24 -10.50 -23.19
N THR A 13 17.09 -11.42 -23.63
CA THR A 13 16.87 -12.25 -24.81
C THR A 13 16.87 -13.72 -24.41
N LEU A 14 16.03 -14.53 -25.04
CA LEU A 14 16.00 -15.98 -24.88
C LEU A 14 15.98 -16.63 -26.27
N ASN A 15 16.93 -17.53 -26.49
CA ASN A 15 17.05 -18.26 -27.75
C ASN A 15 16.36 -19.62 -27.64
N TYR A 16 15.44 -19.92 -28.54
CA TYR A 16 14.78 -21.21 -28.65
C TYR A 16 15.42 -22.05 -29.74
N THR A 17 15.73 -23.29 -29.39
CA THR A 17 16.32 -24.29 -30.30
C THR A 17 15.26 -25.29 -30.77
N ASN A 18 15.54 -25.98 -31.88
CA ASN A 18 14.69 -27.08 -32.37
C ASN A 18 14.76 -28.33 -31.47
N GLU A 19 15.53 -28.32 -30.37
CA GLU A 19 15.54 -29.43 -29.43
C GLU A 19 14.26 -29.49 -28.57
N ILE A 20 13.73 -30.70 -28.36
CA ILE A 20 12.68 -30.95 -27.37
C ILE A 20 13.32 -31.03 -25.97
N LYS A 21 13.42 -29.88 -25.28
CA LYS A 21 13.91 -29.80 -23.88
C LYS A 21 12.76 -29.64 -22.87
N LYS A 22 12.90 -30.26 -21.70
CA LYS A 22 12.00 -30.04 -20.55
C LYS A 22 12.35 -28.76 -19.76
N LYS A 23 13.62 -28.37 -19.71
CA LYS A 23 14.15 -27.19 -18.99
C LYS A 23 15.18 -26.45 -19.86
N SER A 24 15.36 -25.15 -19.59
CA SER A 24 16.38 -24.35 -20.27
C SER A 24 17.75 -24.79 -19.78
N THR A 25 18.71 -24.96 -20.69
CA THR A 25 20.10 -25.25 -20.36
C THR A 25 20.98 -24.20 -21.02
N ASN A 26 21.87 -23.57 -20.23
CA ASN A 26 22.81 -22.54 -20.67
C ASN A 26 22.16 -21.36 -21.43
N GLY A 27 20.98 -20.91 -21.01
CA GLY A 27 20.29 -19.77 -21.63
C GLY A 27 19.58 -20.09 -22.95
N HIS A 28 19.45 -21.37 -23.30
CA HIS A 28 18.72 -21.83 -24.49
C HIS A 28 17.49 -22.64 -24.10
N GLY A 29 16.33 -22.20 -24.59
CA GLY A 29 15.09 -22.95 -24.51
C GLY A 29 14.95 -23.99 -25.62
N GLY A 30 14.10 -24.98 -25.39
CA GLY A 30 13.69 -25.93 -26.44
C GLY A 30 12.30 -25.62 -26.98
N ARG A 31 11.83 -26.39 -27.96
CA ARG A 31 10.51 -26.18 -28.61
C ARG A 31 9.34 -26.11 -27.65
N ARG A 32 9.33 -26.97 -26.61
CA ARG A 32 8.28 -26.96 -25.57
C ARG A 32 8.22 -25.63 -24.81
N GLN A 33 9.35 -24.95 -24.65
CA GLN A 33 9.40 -23.66 -23.99
C GLN A 33 8.98 -22.53 -24.93
N LEU A 34 9.35 -22.60 -26.21
CA LEU A 34 8.85 -21.69 -27.24
C LEU A 34 7.32 -21.74 -27.30
N PHE A 35 6.75 -22.95 -27.43
CA PHE A 35 5.30 -23.15 -27.46
C PHE A 35 4.61 -22.55 -26.23
N LYS A 36 5.16 -22.78 -25.02
CA LYS A 36 4.63 -22.18 -23.78
C LYS A 36 4.73 -20.65 -23.78
N SER A 37 5.83 -20.10 -24.27
CA SER A 37 6.04 -18.64 -24.32
C SER A 37 5.10 -17.97 -25.31
N LEU A 38 4.93 -18.56 -26.50
CA LEU A 38 3.98 -18.08 -27.51
C LEU A 38 2.54 -18.11 -27.00
N ARG A 39 2.10 -19.21 -26.36
CA ARG A 39 0.75 -19.28 -25.75
C ARG A 39 0.53 -18.23 -24.68
N HIS A 40 1.52 -18.04 -23.79
CA HIS A 40 1.47 -16.98 -22.78
C HIS A 40 1.34 -15.62 -23.45
N SER A 41 2.22 -15.36 -24.41
CA SER A 41 2.32 -14.09 -25.12
C SER A 41 1.06 -13.72 -25.87
N LEU A 42 0.41 -14.69 -26.53
CA LEU A 42 -0.81 -14.52 -27.29
C LEU A 42 -2.09 -14.73 -26.45
N ARG A 43 -1.97 -14.88 -25.13
CA ARG A 43 -3.10 -15.15 -24.20
C ARG A 43 -3.99 -16.31 -24.68
N ILE A 44 -3.37 -17.40 -25.17
CA ILE A 44 -4.09 -18.61 -25.58
C ILE A 44 -4.27 -19.50 -24.33
N PRO A 45 -5.51 -19.74 -23.86
CA PRO A 45 -5.78 -20.42 -22.59
C PRO A 45 -5.09 -21.77 -22.48
N ALA A 46 -4.45 -22.07 -21.35
CA ALA A 46 -3.90 -23.41 -21.11
C ALA A 46 -5.01 -24.41 -20.79
N SER A 47 -4.78 -25.70 -21.04
CA SER A 47 -5.72 -26.77 -20.68
C SER A 47 -5.89 -26.97 -19.17
N GLN A 48 -4.98 -26.42 -18.36
CA GLN A 48 -5.10 -26.38 -16.91
C GLN A 48 -5.12 -24.92 -16.43
N PRO A 49 -6.05 -24.56 -15.53
CA PRO A 49 -6.08 -23.22 -14.94
C PRO A 49 -4.79 -23.00 -14.15
N LYS A 50 -4.04 -21.96 -14.51
CA LYS A 50 -2.90 -21.51 -13.72
C LYS A 50 -3.40 -20.63 -12.57
N LYS A 51 -2.59 -20.49 -11.52
CA LYS A 51 -2.79 -19.42 -10.52
C LYS A 51 -2.67 -18.06 -11.21
N LEU A 52 -3.34 -17.01 -10.69
CA LEU A 52 -3.44 -15.67 -11.28
C LEU A 52 -2.09 -15.16 -11.84
N GLU A 53 -1.97 -15.13 -13.17
CA GLU A 53 -0.77 -14.63 -13.87
C GLU A 53 -1.00 -13.27 -14.56
N TRP A 54 -2.26 -12.93 -14.83
CA TRP A 54 -2.78 -11.67 -15.40
C TRP A 54 -4.25 -11.50 -15.00
N PHE A 55 -4.85 -10.33 -15.25
CA PHE A 55 -6.29 -10.07 -15.08
C PHE A 55 -7.02 -10.11 -16.42
N ASP A 56 -8.00 -11.01 -16.56
CA ASP A 56 -8.77 -11.12 -17.81
C ASP A 56 -9.59 -9.84 -18.09
N GLU A 57 -10.01 -9.11 -17.06
CA GLU A 57 -10.70 -7.82 -17.17
C GLU A 57 -9.81 -6.72 -17.79
N GLN A 58 -8.49 -6.89 -17.72
CA GLN A 58 -7.48 -5.97 -18.26
C GLN A 58 -6.97 -6.38 -19.64
N SER A 59 -7.52 -7.44 -20.23
CA SER A 59 -7.13 -7.94 -21.57
C SER A 59 -7.10 -6.87 -22.66
N HIS A 60 -8.01 -5.90 -22.58
CA HIS A 60 -8.13 -4.76 -23.50
C HIS A 60 -6.91 -3.83 -23.53
N LEU A 61 -6.01 -3.91 -22.54
CA LEU A 61 -4.75 -3.17 -22.47
C LEU A 61 -3.62 -3.84 -23.28
N ASN A 62 -3.80 -5.10 -23.66
CA ASN A 62 -2.82 -5.82 -24.45
C ASN A 62 -2.86 -5.38 -25.91
N LEU A 63 -1.68 -5.18 -26.48
CA LEU A 63 -1.52 -4.80 -27.89
C LEU A 63 -0.68 -5.83 -28.62
N ILE A 64 -0.95 -6.05 -29.90
CA ILE A 64 -0.13 -6.84 -30.79
C ILE A 64 0.23 -6.02 -32.02
N TRP A 65 1.52 -6.02 -32.39
CA TRP A 65 2.00 -5.53 -33.67
C TRP A 65 2.31 -6.71 -34.57
N LEU A 66 1.77 -6.65 -35.78
CA LEU A 66 2.05 -7.61 -36.86
C LEU A 66 2.62 -6.85 -38.06
N PRO A 67 3.53 -7.46 -38.84
CA PRO A 67 4.08 -6.84 -40.05
C PRO A 67 3.00 -6.37 -41.04
N GLU A 68 1.90 -7.11 -41.16
CA GLU A 68 0.87 -6.88 -42.16
C GLU A 68 -0.18 -5.83 -41.74
N THR A 69 -0.47 -5.72 -40.44
CA THR A 69 -1.59 -4.89 -39.93
C THR A 69 -1.15 -3.74 -39.04
N GLY A 70 0.13 -3.68 -38.64
CA GLY A 70 0.58 -2.74 -37.62
C GLY A 70 0.07 -3.10 -36.23
N THR A 71 0.00 -2.10 -35.34
CA THR A 71 -0.41 -2.29 -33.95
C THR A 71 -1.93 -2.25 -33.81
N ILE A 72 -2.50 -3.31 -33.25
CA ILE A 72 -3.93 -3.46 -32.91
C ILE A 72 -4.07 -3.96 -31.48
N LYS A 73 -5.28 -3.91 -30.91
CA LYS A 73 -5.54 -4.57 -29.63
C LYS A 73 -5.46 -6.07 -29.80
N LEU A 74 -4.92 -6.76 -28.79
CA LEU A 74 -4.84 -8.21 -28.84
C LEU A 74 -6.25 -8.84 -28.89
N ASP A 75 -7.23 -8.27 -28.19
CA ASP A 75 -8.62 -8.73 -28.20
C ASP A 75 -9.29 -8.64 -29.56
N ASP A 76 -8.91 -7.64 -30.37
CA ASP A 76 -9.38 -7.50 -31.75
C ASP A 76 -8.72 -8.52 -32.70
N TYR A 77 -7.69 -9.25 -32.25
CA TYR A 77 -7.05 -10.32 -33.00
C TYR A 77 -7.65 -11.68 -32.60
N PRO A 78 -8.45 -12.35 -33.46
CA PRO A 78 -9.24 -13.52 -33.08
C PRO A 78 -8.39 -14.69 -32.59
N LYS A 79 -8.95 -15.53 -31.70
CA LYS A 79 -8.26 -16.69 -31.13
C LYS A 79 -7.73 -17.64 -32.21
N GLU A 80 -8.51 -17.87 -33.26
CA GLU A 80 -8.15 -18.73 -34.39
C GLU A 80 -6.89 -18.19 -35.08
N LYS A 81 -6.81 -16.87 -35.28
CA LYS A 81 -5.63 -16.19 -35.84
C LYS A 81 -4.42 -16.22 -34.92
N ARG A 82 -4.64 -16.18 -33.60
CA ARG A 82 -3.58 -16.40 -32.61
C ARG A 82 -3.03 -17.83 -32.68
N GLU A 83 -3.90 -18.83 -32.83
CA GLU A 83 -3.51 -20.24 -32.97
C GLU A 83 -2.81 -20.50 -34.31
N GLU A 84 -3.27 -19.92 -35.42
CA GLU A 84 -2.58 -19.94 -36.72
C GLU A 84 -1.17 -19.33 -36.64
N LEU A 85 -1.04 -18.16 -36.00
CA LEU A 85 0.26 -17.50 -35.81
C LEU A 85 1.21 -18.35 -34.95
N LEU A 86 0.68 -18.95 -33.88
CA LEU A 86 1.45 -19.87 -33.05
C LEU A 86 1.95 -21.06 -33.89
N ALA A 87 1.05 -21.69 -34.67
CA ALA A 87 1.38 -22.83 -35.51
C ALA A 87 2.47 -22.47 -36.53
N LYS A 88 2.32 -21.34 -37.23
CA LYS A 88 3.29 -20.82 -38.20
C LYS A 88 4.70 -20.70 -37.61
N ILE A 89 4.83 -20.13 -36.41
CA ILE A 89 6.14 -19.93 -35.76
C ILE A 89 6.69 -21.27 -35.24
N THR A 90 5.84 -22.15 -34.72
CA THR A 90 6.30 -23.47 -34.27
C THR A 90 6.72 -24.36 -35.43
N ASP A 91 6.03 -24.28 -36.56
CA ASP A 91 6.36 -25.04 -37.77
C ASP A 91 7.69 -24.57 -38.35
N GLU A 92 7.97 -23.27 -38.35
CA GLU A 92 9.30 -22.75 -38.71
C GLU A 92 10.40 -23.31 -37.78
N ALA A 93 10.11 -23.40 -36.48
CA ALA A 93 11.03 -23.98 -35.51
C ALA A 93 11.23 -25.50 -35.70
N GLU A 94 10.30 -26.17 -36.41
CA GLU A 94 10.33 -27.61 -36.71
C GLU A 94 10.85 -27.95 -38.13
N ALA A 95 10.83 -26.98 -39.06
CA ALA A 95 11.16 -27.11 -40.48
C ALA A 95 12.59 -27.64 -40.75
N PRO A 96 12.75 -28.41 -41.85
CA PRO A 96 12.98 -29.84 -41.78
C PRO A 96 14.28 -30.19 -41.06
N THR A 97 14.12 -30.74 -39.87
CA THR A 97 15.09 -31.63 -39.20
C THR A 97 15.28 -32.97 -39.94
N LEU A 98 14.60 -33.15 -41.09
CA LEU A 98 14.40 -34.44 -41.72
C LEU A 98 15.24 -34.56 -42.99
N VAL A 99 16.42 -35.15 -42.81
CA VAL A 99 16.73 -36.31 -43.65
C VAL A 99 16.80 -37.51 -42.71
N LYS A 100 15.70 -38.27 -42.63
CA LYS A 100 15.63 -39.57 -41.95
C LYS A 100 16.42 -40.61 -42.79
N ASN A 101 17.74 -40.46 -42.85
CA ASN A 101 18.62 -41.40 -43.57
C ASN A 101 19.61 -42.07 -42.61
N GLY A 102 19.15 -42.76 -41.57
CA GLY A 102 20.04 -43.50 -40.65
C GLY A 102 21.09 -42.67 -39.90
N ARG A 103 21.14 -41.34 -40.09
CA ARG A 103 22.21 -40.48 -39.54
C ARG A 103 22.30 -40.53 -38.01
N ALA A 104 21.18 -40.68 -37.33
CA ALA A 104 21.16 -40.84 -35.87
C ALA A 104 21.87 -42.14 -35.44
N GLU A 105 21.61 -43.23 -36.14
CA GLU A 105 22.25 -44.54 -35.94
C GLU A 105 23.74 -44.46 -36.27
N LEU A 106 24.10 -43.79 -37.38
CA LEU A 106 25.50 -43.52 -37.74
C LEU A 106 26.21 -42.69 -36.67
N LEU A 107 25.59 -41.64 -36.11
CA LEU A 107 26.19 -40.83 -35.04
C LEU A 107 26.40 -41.64 -33.75
N GLU A 108 25.45 -42.52 -33.41
CA GLU A 108 25.60 -43.44 -32.29
C GLU A 108 26.71 -44.47 -32.53
N ALA A 109 26.74 -45.07 -33.73
CA ALA A 109 27.79 -45.99 -34.17
C ALA A 109 29.17 -45.32 -34.14
N ARG A 110 29.30 -44.11 -34.69
CA ARG A 110 30.54 -43.31 -34.63
C ARG A 110 30.96 -43.05 -33.19
N THR A 111 30.03 -42.77 -32.28
CA THR A 111 30.36 -42.55 -30.86
C THR A 111 30.90 -43.82 -30.21
N LYS A 112 30.25 -44.97 -30.46
CA LYS A 112 30.73 -46.28 -29.99
C LYS A 112 32.11 -46.61 -30.55
N LEU A 113 32.31 -46.42 -31.85
CA LEU A 113 33.58 -46.64 -32.55
C LEU A 113 34.68 -45.68 -32.04
N LYS A 114 34.37 -44.39 -31.85
CA LYS A 114 35.28 -43.40 -31.26
C LYS A 114 35.80 -43.85 -29.89
N ASN A 115 34.92 -44.38 -29.05
CA ASN A 115 35.31 -44.91 -27.73
C ASN A 115 36.19 -46.15 -27.86
N LYS A 116 35.91 -47.05 -28.82
CA LYS A 116 36.77 -48.21 -29.09
C LYS A 116 38.17 -47.78 -29.57
N VAL A 117 38.26 -46.84 -30.51
CA VAL A 117 39.55 -46.28 -30.99
C VAL A 117 40.29 -45.58 -29.85
N LYS A 118 39.62 -44.78 -29.02
CA LYS A 118 40.22 -44.15 -27.83
C LYS A 118 40.74 -45.18 -26.84
N ASN A 119 40.01 -46.27 -26.62
CA ASN A 119 40.45 -47.35 -25.75
C ASN A 119 41.58 -48.18 -26.36
N ALA A 120 41.67 -48.29 -27.69
CA ALA A 120 42.81 -48.89 -28.37
C ALA A 120 44.07 -48.03 -28.19
N SER A 121 43.96 -46.72 -28.40
CA SER A 121 45.04 -45.75 -28.19
C SER A 121 45.59 -45.77 -26.76
N LYS A 122 44.71 -45.85 -25.74
CA LYS A 122 45.12 -45.92 -24.32
C LYS A 122 45.94 -47.16 -23.94
N LYS A 123 45.91 -48.21 -24.76
CA LYS A 123 46.65 -49.45 -24.51
C LYS A 123 48.04 -49.43 -25.13
N GLU A 124 48.37 -48.37 -25.86
CA GLU A 124 49.69 -48.18 -26.47
C GLU A 124 50.57 -47.34 -25.56
N THR A 125 51.87 -47.57 -25.67
CA THR A 125 52.91 -46.88 -24.93
C THR A 125 53.85 -46.08 -25.83
N ASP A 126 53.84 -46.36 -27.13
CA ASP A 126 54.65 -45.65 -28.12
C ASP A 126 53.98 -44.31 -28.50
N GLU A 127 54.71 -43.21 -28.36
CA GLU A 127 54.19 -41.85 -28.60
C GLU A 127 53.75 -41.64 -30.05
N GLY A 128 54.44 -42.24 -31.02
CA GLY A 128 54.11 -42.15 -32.44
C GLY A 128 52.77 -42.82 -32.75
N SER A 129 52.55 -44.03 -32.23
CA SER A 129 51.28 -44.75 -32.36
C SER A 129 50.13 -44.01 -31.67
N ILE A 130 50.37 -43.41 -30.50
CA ILE A 130 49.38 -42.59 -29.78
C ILE A 130 49.00 -41.37 -30.63
N LEU A 131 49.98 -40.69 -31.22
CA LEU A 131 49.74 -39.54 -32.09
C LEU A 131 48.96 -39.94 -33.35
N ALA A 132 49.28 -41.06 -33.99
CA ALA A 132 48.53 -41.59 -35.13
C ALA A 132 47.05 -41.84 -34.77
N PHE A 133 46.78 -42.44 -33.60
CA PHE A 133 45.41 -42.58 -33.10
C PHE A 133 44.73 -41.22 -32.80
N GLN A 134 45.47 -40.24 -32.29
CA GLN A 134 44.92 -38.90 -32.04
C GLN A 134 44.54 -38.20 -33.35
N ASN A 135 45.37 -38.31 -34.38
CA ASN A 135 45.08 -37.78 -35.72
C ASN A 135 43.80 -38.39 -36.28
N ILE A 136 43.63 -39.71 -36.16
CA ILE A 136 42.39 -40.42 -36.52
C ILE A 136 41.20 -39.86 -35.71
N LEU A 137 41.32 -39.73 -34.38
CA LEU A 137 40.23 -39.28 -33.51
C LEU A 137 39.81 -37.81 -33.72
N ASN A 138 40.73 -36.98 -34.21
CA ASN A 138 40.58 -35.53 -34.36
C ASN A 138 40.35 -35.08 -35.81
N VAL A 139 40.23 -36.03 -36.75
CA VAL A 139 39.99 -35.72 -38.16
C VAL A 139 38.71 -34.87 -38.35
N SER A 140 38.78 -33.90 -39.26
CA SER A 140 37.70 -32.98 -39.59
C SER A 140 37.45 -32.95 -41.10
N GLY A 141 36.19 -32.95 -41.52
CA GLY A 141 35.85 -33.07 -42.95
C GLY A 141 35.98 -34.50 -43.45
N ILE A 142 36.00 -34.71 -44.76
CA ILE A 142 36.18 -36.05 -45.33
C ILE A 142 37.62 -36.49 -45.05
N ALA A 143 37.79 -37.52 -44.25
CA ALA A 143 39.06 -38.11 -43.90
C ALA A 143 39.66 -38.89 -45.08
N ASP A 144 40.97 -38.78 -45.25
CA ASP A 144 41.75 -39.70 -46.07
C ASP A 144 41.99 -40.98 -45.27
N THR A 145 41.11 -41.96 -45.46
CA THR A 145 41.15 -43.22 -44.70
C THR A 145 42.44 -43.99 -44.95
N GLU A 146 42.94 -44.02 -46.19
CA GLU A 146 44.12 -44.81 -46.55
C GLU A 146 45.38 -44.23 -45.92
N GLN A 147 45.57 -42.91 -46.02
CA GLN A 147 46.73 -42.26 -45.41
C GLN A 147 46.76 -42.45 -43.89
N LEU A 148 45.63 -42.18 -43.21
CA LEU A 148 45.57 -42.28 -41.75
C LEU A 148 45.74 -43.70 -41.22
N LEU A 149 45.29 -44.72 -41.98
CA LEU A 149 45.54 -46.11 -41.64
C LEU A 149 46.98 -46.53 -41.93
N SER A 150 47.57 -46.04 -43.03
CA SER A 150 48.97 -46.30 -43.36
C SER A 150 49.91 -45.72 -42.31
N ASP A 151 49.65 -44.50 -41.83
CA ASP A 151 50.41 -43.87 -40.75
C ASP A 151 50.36 -44.72 -39.48
N LEU A 152 49.21 -45.29 -39.14
CA LEU A 152 49.07 -46.18 -37.98
C LEU A 152 49.74 -47.55 -38.21
N ASP A 153 49.75 -48.05 -39.45
CA ASP A 153 50.34 -49.33 -39.82
C ASP A 153 51.88 -49.31 -39.80
N GLN A 154 52.53 -48.15 -39.72
CA GLN A 154 53.98 -48.05 -39.57
C GLN A 154 54.49 -48.53 -38.19
N PHE A 155 53.60 -48.62 -37.19
CA PHE A 155 53.98 -48.94 -35.82
C PHE A 155 53.74 -50.42 -35.47
N ASP A 156 54.64 -51.00 -34.65
CA ASP A 156 54.44 -52.34 -34.11
C ASP A 156 53.54 -52.30 -32.88
N ILE A 157 52.26 -52.59 -33.08
CA ILE A 157 51.21 -52.48 -32.06
C ILE A 157 50.55 -53.83 -31.77
N LYS A 158 50.26 -54.12 -30.49
CA LYS A 158 49.63 -55.39 -30.09
C LYS A 158 48.25 -55.56 -30.72
N ARG A 159 47.95 -56.71 -31.33
CA ARG A 159 46.66 -56.96 -32.03
C ARG A 159 46.40 -55.93 -33.15
N LYS A 160 47.45 -55.56 -33.89
CA LYS A 160 47.45 -54.59 -34.99
C LYS A 160 46.23 -54.68 -35.91
N GLY A 161 45.91 -55.87 -36.42
CA GLY A 161 44.76 -56.07 -37.30
C GLY A 161 43.42 -55.63 -36.70
N GLN A 162 43.17 -55.91 -35.41
CA GLN A 162 41.93 -55.49 -34.74
C GLN A 162 41.85 -53.97 -34.57
N LYS A 163 42.99 -53.33 -34.32
CA LYS A 163 43.08 -51.88 -34.12
C LYS A 163 42.92 -51.12 -35.43
N LEU A 164 43.57 -51.59 -36.50
CA LEU A 164 43.41 -51.04 -37.86
C LEU A 164 41.97 -51.20 -38.34
N ASP A 165 41.35 -52.37 -38.13
CA ASP A 165 39.93 -52.59 -38.48
C ASP A 165 38.99 -51.65 -37.70
N THR A 166 39.24 -51.47 -36.40
CA THR A 166 38.45 -50.55 -35.57
C THR A 166 38.63 -49.09 -36.01
N ALA A 167 39.85 -48.68 -36.38
CA ALA A 167 40.13 -47.35 -36.91
C ALA A 167 39.49 -47.15 -38.29
N ARG A 168 39.54 -48.16 -39.16
CA ARG A 168 38.89 -48.15 -40.48
C ARG A 168 37.38 -47.95 -40.35
N GLN A 169 36.71 -48.77 -39.54
CA GLN A 169 35.28 -48.65 -39.29
C GLN A 169 34.90 -47.27 -38.75
N PHE A 170 35.73 -46.69 -37.87
CA PHE A 170 35.51 -45.33 -37.38
C PHE A 170 35.62 -44.28 -38.49
N LEU A 171 36.66 -44.36 -39.34
CA LEU A 171 36.91 -43.41 -40.43
C LEU A 171 35.87 -43.51 -41.54
N GLU A 172 35.47 -44.73 -41.92
CA GLU A 172 34.40 -44.98 -42.89
C GLU A 172 33.06 -44.43 -42.38
N CYS A 173 32.70 -44.72 -41.12
CA CYS A 173 31.50 -44.17 -40.49
C CYS A 173 31.56 -42.64 -40.38
N HIS A 174 32.74 -42.06 -40.10
CA HIS A 174 32.93 -40.61 -40.12
C HIS A 174 32.71 -40.02 -41.51
N ASN A 175 33.29 -40.62 -42.55
CA ASN A 175 33.16 -40.16 -43.93
C ASN A 175 31.73 -40.29 -44.45
N GLU A 176 31.02 -41.35 -44.09
CA GLU A 176 29.60 -41.52 -44.41
C GLU A 176 28.75 -40.41 -43.79
N ILE A 177 29.05 -40.02 -42.54
CA ILE A 177 28.40 -38.88 -41.88
C ILE A 177 28.74 -37.54 -42.55
N GLU A 178 29.98 -37.34 -43.01
CA GLU A 178 30.41 -36.09 -43.66
C GLU A 178 29.90 -35.94 -45.10
N ARG A 179 29.80 -37.06 -45.84
CA ARG A 179 29.22 -37.14 -47.20
C ARG A 179 27.69 -37.09 -47.19
N GLY A 180 27.07 -37.59 -46.12
CA GLY A 180 25.63 -37.62 -45.97
C GLY A 180 25.02 -36.21 -45.88
N PRO A 181 23.70 -36.09 -46.12
CA PRO A 181 23.01 -34.81 -46.06
C PRO A 181 23.16 -34.17 -44.68
N LYS A 182 23.61 -32.91 -44.67
CA LYS A 182 23.73 -32.12 -43.46
C LYS A 182 22.34 -31.59 -43.08
N PRO A 183 21.94 -31.67 -41.80
CA PRO A 183 20.68 -31.09 -41.39
C PRO A 183 20.72 -29.58 -41.67
N LEU A 184 19.64 -29.05 -42.27
CA LEU A 184 19.49 -27.61 -42.53
C LEU A 184 19.58 -26.79 -41.24
N ILE A 185 19.20 -27.39 -40.11
CA ILE A 185 19.24 -26.82 -38.77
C ILE A 185 19.88 -27.81 -37.81
N LYS A 186 20.96 -27.43 -37.12
CA LYS A 186 21.51 -28.28 -36.05
C LYS A 186 20.53 -28.32 -34.88
N LYS A 187 20.42 -29.46 -34.18
CA LYS A 187 19.50 -29.64 -33.03
C LYS A 187 19.61 -28.52 -31.97
N ASN A 188 20.83 -28.03 -31.73
CA ASN A 188 21.13 -26.98 -30.74
C ASN A 188 21.17 -25.56 -31.34
N GLN A 189 20.88 -25.41 -32.63
CA GLN A 189 20.84 -24.10 -33.28
C GLN A 189 19.58 -23.37 -32.84
N ALA A 190 19.73 -22.09 -32.51
CA ALA A 190 18.59 -21.24 -32.21
C ALA A 190 17.82 -21.00 -33.51
N VAL A 191 16.50 -21.15 -33.46
CA VAL A 191 15.57 -20.96 -34.58
C VAL A 191 14.70 -19.73 -34.40
N ILE A 192 14.30 -19.45 -33.16
CA ILE A 192 13.53 -18.25 -32.78
C ILE A 192 14.23 -17.59 -31.61
N GLN A 193 14.31 -16.26 -31.61
CA GLN A 193 14.71 -15.48 -30.43
C GLN A 193 13.50 -14.69 -29.93
N GLU A 194 13.24 -14.79 -28.62
CA GLU A 194 12.37 -13.87 -27.92
C GLU A 194 13.24 -12.82 -27.22
N ALA A 195 12.79 -11.57 -27.22
CA ALA A 195 13.35 -10.56 -26.34
C ALA A 195 12.25 -9.74 -25.70
N PHE A 196 12.51 -9.21 -24.51
CA PHE A 196 11.59 -8.29 -23.85
C PHE A 196 12.37 -7.22 -23.13
N PHE A 197 11.71 -6.09 -22.90
CA PHE A 197 12.21 -5.09 -21.96
C PHE A 197 11.12 -4.60 -21.02
N LYS A 198 11.52 -4.15 -19.84
CA LYS A 198 10.61 -3.45 -18.93
C LYS A 198 11.32 -2.47 -18.02
N PHE A 199 10.63 -1.40 -17.67
CA PHE A 199 11.00 -0.59 -16.50
C PHE A 199 10.42 -1.29 -15.26
N PRO A 200 11.21 -1.57 -14.21
CA PRO A 200 10.66 -2.06 -12.95
C PRO A 200 9.61 -1.10 -12.39
N SER A 201 8.45 -1.60 -11.94
CA SER A 201 7.32 -0.77 -11.50
C SER A 201 7.70 0.22 -10.39
N LYS A 202 8.60 -0.18 -9.48
CA LYS A 202 9.16 0.68 -8.42
C LYS A 202 9.91 1.93 -8.90
N ASN A 203 10.27 1.99 -10.18
CA ASN A 203 10.95 3.15 -10.75
C ASN A 203 9.96 4.25 -11.19
N GLU A 204 8.67 3.91 -11.29
CA GLU A 204 7.57 4.84 -11.60
C GLU A 204 7.87 5.68 -12.85
N VAL A 205 8.25 4.99 -13.93
CA VAL A 205 8.49 5.61 -15.23
C VAL A 205 7.14 5.79 -15.92
N SER A 206 6.68 7.04 -16.01
CA SER A 206 5.42 7.44 -16.63
C SER A 206 5.63 8.19 -17.95
N GLY A 207 4.54 8.46 -18.67
CA GLY A 207 4.55 9.32 -19.87
C GLY A 207 5.06 8.61 -21.13
N ILE A 208 5.08 7.28 -21.11
CA ILE A 208 5.48 6.43 -22.23
C ILE A 208 4.31 5.51 -22.58
N SER A 209 3.68 5.75 -23.73
CA SER A 209 2.57 4.92 -24.20
C SER A 209 3.00 3.50 -24.56
N ALA A 210 2.03 2.57 -24.58
CA ALA A 210 2.24 1.19 -24.98
C ALA A 210 2.80 1.05 -26.41
N GLU A 211 2.30 1.84 -27.37
CA GLU A 211 2.75 1.85 -28.76
C GLU A 211 4.20 2.34 -28.88
N LYS A 212 4.60 3.32 -28.06
CA LYS A 212 6.01 3.77 -28.01
C LYS A 212 6.93 2.69 -27.48
N ARG A 213 6.46 1.85 -26.54
CA ARG A 213 7.22 0.69 -26.05
C ARG A 213 7.37 -0.38 -27.11
N ILE A 214 6.29 -0.72 -27.83
CA ILE A 214 6.32 -1.63 -28.98
C ILE A 214 7.30 -1.11 -30.04
N SER A 215 7.16 0.15 -30.42
CA SER A 215 8.00 0.79 -31.44
C SER A 215 9.47 0.76 -31.04
N LEU A 216 9.80 1.02 -29.77
CA LEU A 216 11.20 1.00 -29.32
C LEU A 216 11.89 -0.35 -29.58
N ILE A 217 11.27 -1.47 -29.17
CA ILE A 217 11.90 -2.79 -29.33
C ILE A 217 11.91 -3.22 -30.79
N LYS A 218 10.83 -2.96 -31.53
CA LYS A 218 10.74 -3.19 -32.98
C LYS A 218 11.85 -2.45 -33.72
N ASP A 219 11.93 -1.13 -33.55
CA ASP A 219 12.85 -0.26 -34.27
C ASP A 219 14.30 -0.60 -33.92
N PHE A 220 14.59 -1.02 -32.68
CA PHE A 220 15.92 -1.52 -32.34
C PHE A 220 16.32 -2.73 -33.19
N TYR A 221 15.43 -3.71 -33.33
CA TYR A 221 15.70 -4.89 -34.13
C TYR A 221 15.75 -4.60 -35.63
N GLU A 222 14.88 -3.72 -36.15
CA GLU A 222 14.94 -3.30 -37.55
C GLU A 222 16.21 -2.53 -37.89
N VAL A 223 16.68 -1.65 -36.99
CA VAL A 223 17.92 -0.88 -37.22
C VAL A 223 19.16 -1.75 -37.07
N VAL A 224 19.22 -2.59 -36.04
CA VAL A 224 20.45 -3.33 -35.71
C VAL A 224 20.53 -4.65 -36.50
N PHE A 225 19.40 -5.30 -36.73
CA PHE A 225 19.26 -6.64 -37.33
C PHE A 225 18.21 -6.67 -38.48
N PRO A 226 18.30 -5.79 -39.50
CA PRO A 226 17.27 -5.65 -40.54
C PRO A 226 17.03 -6.92 -41.37
N GLU A 227 18.02 -7.81 -41.44
CA GLU A 227 17.93 -9.06 -42.22
C GLU A 227 17.15 -10.16 -41.48
N TYR A 228 16.68 -9.93 -40.25
CA TYR A 228 16.02 -10.95 -39.43
C TYR A 228 14.55 -10.59 -39.24
N PRO A 229 13.62 -11.31 -39.90
CA PRO A 229 12.19 -11.01 -39.83
C PRO A 229 11.66 -11.03 -38.39
N ILE A 230 10.88 -10.00 -38.05
CA ILE A 230 10.09 -9.96 -36.83
C ILE A 230 8.77 -10.68 -37.12
N HIS A 231 8.42 -11.69 -36.33
CA HIS A 231 7.13 -12.36 -36.46
C HIS A 231 6.00 -11.50 -35.91
N PHE A 232 6.17 -11.01 -34.69
CA PHE A 232 5.25 -10.09 -34.03
C PHE A 232 5.92 -9.45 -32.80
N VAL A 233 5.30 -8.38 -32.30
CA VAL A 233 5.56 -7.83 -30.97
C VAL A 233 4.24 -7.85 -30.20
N VAL A 234 4.23 -8.32 -28.96
CA VAL A 234 3.05 -8.22 -28.09
C VAL A 234 3.41 -7.43 -26.84
N LEU A 235 2.52 -6.57 -26.39
CA LEU A 235 2.65 -5.84 -25.14
C LEU A 235 1.64 -6.40 -24.14
N HIS A 236 2.12 -6.68 -22.93
CA HIS A 236 1.31 -7.11 -21.80
C HIS A 236 1.08 -5.92 -20.86
N GLY A 237 -0.17 -5.46 -20.79
CA GLY A 237 -0.64 -4.39 -19.91
C GLY A 237 -1.56 -4.89 -18.77
N ASP A 238 -1.82 -6.20 -18.75
CA ASP A 238 -2.76 -6.89 -17.83
C ASP A 238 -2.07 -7.59 -16.65
N GLU A 239 -0.77 -7.35 -16.46
CA GLU A 239 0.04 -7.99 -15.41
C GLU A 239 0.29 -7.07 -14.19
N ASP A 240 -0.60 -6.11 -13.91
CA ASP A 240 -0.51 -5.17 -12.78
C ASP A 240 -1.79 -5.12 -11.92
N ALA A 241 -1.60 -5.24 -10.60
CA ALA A 241 -2.66 -5.13 -9.62
C ALA A 241 -3.15 -3.69 -9.39
N ASP A 242 -2.41 -2.67 -9.84
CA ASP A 242 -2.71 -1.25 -9.59
C ASP A 242 -3.21 -0.49 -10.83
N LEU A 243 -3.34 -1.14 -12.00
CA LEU A 243 -3.68 -0.47 -13.27
C LEU A 243 -2.73 0.70 -13.62
N LYS A 244 -1.50 0.66 -13.12
CA LYS A 244 -0.50 1.70 -13.40
C LYS A 244 0.22 1.34 -14.71
N ASP A 245 0.50 2.36 -15.52
CA ASP A 245 1.23 2.26 -16.80
C ASP A 245 2.72 1.81 -16.66
N HIS A 246 3.13 1.41 -15.45
CA HIS A 246 4.51 1.11 -15.09
C HIS A 246 4.91 -0.36 -15.30
N SER A 247 3.95 -1.28 -15.39
CA SER A 247 4.17 -2.72 -15.58
C SER A 247 4.33 -3.14 -17.04
N ASP A 248 3.88 -2.31 -17.96
CA ASP A 248 3.77 -2.62 -19.38
C ASP A 248 5.13 -3.03 -19.96
N HIS A 249 5.12 -4.18 -20.62
CA HIS A 249 6.33 -4.72 -21.22
C HIS A 249 6.04 -5.42 -22.54
N PRO A 250 6.77 -5.06 -23.62
CA PRO A 250 6.66 -5.75 -24.88
C PRO A 250 7.62 -6.94 -24.96
N HIS A 251 7.13 -7.99 -25.61
CA HIS A 251 7.89 -9.15 -26.08
C HIS A 251 7.94 -9.13 -27.59
N ILE A 252 9.13 -9.28 -28.16
CA ILE A 252 9.35 -9.44 -29.61
C ILE A 252 9.78 -10.87 -29.90
N PHE A 253 9.20 -11.47 -30.93
CA PHE A 253 9.60 -12.77 -31.46
C PHE A 253 10.19 -12.58 -32.85
N ILE A 254 11.45 -12.93 -33.02
CA ILE A 254 12.17 -12.81 -34.29
C ILE A 254 12.65 -14.17 -34.78
N SER A 255 12.66 -14.34 -36.10
CA SER A 255 13.35 -15.45 -36.72
C SER A 255 14.85 -15.27 -36.55
N THR A 256 15.57 -16.33 -36.22
CA THR A 256 17.04 -16.29 -36.29
C THR A 256 17.55 -16.59 -37.70
N LYS A 257 16.64 -16.87 -38.66
CA LYS A 257 16.92 -17.07 -40.07
C LYS A 257 17.06 -15.72 -40.77
N SER A 258 18.22 -15.47 -41.36
CA SER A 258 18.42 -14.30 -42.20
C SER A 258 17.59 -14.42 -43.48
N SER A 259 16.83 -13.38 -43.82
CA SER A 259 16.11 -13.26 -45.08
C SER A 259 17.05 -13.18 -46.29
N LYS A 260 18.31 -12.76 -46.06
CA LYS A 260 19.35 -12.63 -47.09
C LYS A 260 20.09 -13.95 -47.34
N THR A 261 20.50 -14.65 -46.28
CA THR A 261 21.32 -15.87 -46.43
C THR A 261 20.49 -17.15 -46.37
N GLY A 262 19.26 -17.08 -45.85
CA GLY A 262 18.43 -18.25 -45.56
C GLY A 262 18.95 -19.11 -44.40
N ARG A 263 20.00 -18.68 -43.68
CA ARG A 263 20.63 -19.44 -42.59
C ARG A 263 20.21 -18.91 -41.23
N TYR A 264 20.13 -19.81 -40.25
CA TYR A 264 19.86 -19.46 -38.85
C TYR A 264 21.13 -18.94 -38.14
N ASP A 265 21.58 -17.74 -38.50
CA ASP A 265 22.88 -17.17 -38.14
C ASP A 265 22.80 -15.86 -37.31
N LEU A 266 21.65 -15.53 -36.71
CA LEU A 266 21.48 -14.33 -35.87
C LEU A 266 22.58 -14.14 -34.82
N ARG A 267 23.06 -15.23 -34.20
CA ARG A 267 24.12 -15.14 -33.19
C ARG A 267 25.45 -14.63 -33.76
N GLU A 268 25.80 -15.07 -34.96
CA GLU A 268 27.01 -14.60 -35.67
C GLU A 268 26.87 -13.11 -35.97
N MET A 269 25.68 -12.68 -36.42
CA MET A 269 25.41 -11.26 -36.64
C MET A 269 25.44 -10.44 -35.34
N GLN A 270 24.91 -10.96 -34.23
CA GLN A 270 24.98 -10.32 -32.91
C GLN A 270 26.43 -10.09 -32.49
N ILE A 271 27.30 -11.09 -32.63
CA ILE A 271 28.74 -10.96 -32.37
C ILE A 271 29.34 -9.86 -33.25
N LYS A 272 29.07 -9.88 -34.56
CA LYS A 272 29.57 -8.87 -35.50
C LYS A 272 29.14 -7.44 -35.14
N LYS A 273 27.86 -7.24 -34.81
CA LYS A 273 27.30 -5.93 -34.43
C LYS A 273 27.84 -5.45 -33.08
N VAL A 274 27.96 -6.34 -32.11
CA VAL A 274 28.56 -6.04 -30.81
C VAL A 274 30.04 -5.69 -30.94
N ASN A 275 30.82 -6.44 -31.72
CA ASN A 275 32.23 -6.12 -31.94
C ASN A 275 32.42 -4.78 -32.66
N ALA A 276 31.55 -4.44 -33.61
CA ALA A 276 31.54 -3.11 -34.23
C ALA A 276 31.22 -2.00 -33.22
N TYR A 277 30.27 -2.24 -32.30
CA TYR A 277 29.95 -1.33 -31.21
C TYR A 277 31.11 -1.16 -30.22
N ILE A 278 31.75 -2.26 -29.80
CA ILE A 278 32.93 -2.25 -28.91
C ILE A 278 34.07 -1.45 -29.56
N LYS A 279 34.41 -1.74 -30.82
CA LYS A 279 35.48 -1.01 -31.53
C LYS A 279 35.25 0.50 -31.54
N LYS A 280 33.99 0.94 -31.65
CA LYS A 280 33.63 2.37 -31.69
C LYS A 280 33.58 3.03 -30.31
N HIS A 281 33.07 2.34 -29.29
CA HIS A 281 32.73 2.95 -28.00
C HIS A 281 33.63 2.50 -26.83
N ARG A 282 34.39 1.43 -27.00
CA ARG A 282 35.31 0.84 -26.01
C ARG A 282 36.52 0.18 -26.72
N PRO A 283 37.37 0.96 -27.42
CA PRO A 283 38.43 0.43 -28.29
C PRO A 283 39.47 -0.43 -27.56
N GLU A 284 39.63 -0.25 -26.25
CA GLU A 284 40.56 -1.03 -25.41
C GLU A 284 40.00 -2.38 -24.95
N THR A 285 38.72 -2.67 -25.23
CA THR A 285 38.08 -3.93 -24.83
C THR A 285 38.30 -5.01 -25.88
N THR A 286 38.73 -6.19 -25.44
CA THR A 286 38.88 -7.37 -26.31
C THR A 286 37.56 -7.72 -27.01
N PRO A 287 37.57 -7.88 -28.35
CA PRO A 287 36.38 -8.32 -29.09
C PRO A 287 35.90 -9.71 -28.66
N ILE A 288 34.60 -9.95 -28.79
CA ILE A 288 34.01 -11.27 -28.57
C ILE A 288 34.46 -12.21 -29.69
N SER A 289 34.94 -13.40 -29.35
CA SER A 289 35.34 -14.43 -30.30
C SER A 289 34.16 -14.93 -31.16
N GLU A 290 34.44 -15.54 -32.33
CA GLU A 290 33.40 -16.12 -33.19
C GLU A 290 32.66 -17.30 -32.53
N LYS A 291 33.35 -18.02 -31.64
CA LYS A 291 32.83 -19.14 -30.86
C LYS A 291 32.96 -18.83 -29.37
N PRO A 292 32.11 -17.91 -28.87
CA PRO A 292 32.24 -17.39 -27.52
C PRO A 292 32.07 -18.50 -26.49
N ASP A 293 32.97 -18.53 -25.51
CA ASP A 293 32.80 -19.37 -24.33
C ASP A 293 31.63 -18.88 -23.44
N PHE A 294 31.48 -19.46 -22.25
CA PHE A 294 30.41 -19.06 -21.34
C PHE A 294 30.52 -17.60 -20.88
N LEU A 295 31.73 -17.13 -20.57
CA LEU A 295 31.98 -15.77 -20.08
C LEU A 295 31.82 -14.74 -21.21
N GLU A 296 32.39 -15.03 -22.38
CA GLU A 296 32.21 -14.22 -23.58
C GLU A 296 30.74 -14.15 -23.99
N SER A 297 29.98 -15.23 -23.81
CA SER A 297 28.53 -15.23 -24.04
C SER A 297 27.80 -14.28 -23.09
N GLN A 298 28.17 -14.23 -21.81
CA GLN A 298 27.59 -13.28 -20.86
C GLN A 298 27.94 -11.83 -21.24
N LEU A 299 29.19 -11.59 -21.67
CA LEU A 299 29.64 -10.28 -22.14
C LEU A 299 28.88 -9.85 -23.40
N LEU A 300 28.71 -10.75 -24.38
CA LEU A 300 27.92 -10.50 -25.59
C LEU A 300 26.53 -9.96 -25.26
N PHE A 301 25.80 -10.64 -24.36
CA PHE A 301 24.48 -10.16 -23.92
C PHE A 301 24.55 -8.85 -23.13
N GLY A 302 25.61 -8.67 -22.33
CA GLY A 302 25.88 -7.42 -21.62
C GLY A 302 26.06 -6.22 -22.57
N TYR A 303 26.80 -6.39 -23.65
CA TYR A 303 27.01 -5.34 -24.66
C TYR A 303 25.77 -5.13 -25.53
N LEU A 304 25.03 -6.18 -25.88
CA LEU A 304 23.75 -6.04 -26.56
C LEU A 304 22.76 -5.21 -25.72
N GLN A 305 22.76 -5.44 -24.39
CA GLN A 305 22.00 -4.61 -23.46
C GLN A 305 22.52 -3.16 -23.41
N ASP A 306 23.83 -2.92 -23.46
CA ASP A 306 24.38 -1.55 -23.55
C ASP A 306 23.87 -0.84 -24.82
N MET A 307 23.92 -1.52 -25.97
CA MET A 307 23.38 -1.00 -27.22
C MET A 307 21.90 -0.64 -27.11
N PHE A 308 21.09 -1.53 -26.50
CA PHE A 308 19.66 -1.29 -26.30
C PHE A 308 19.42 -0.09 -25.37
N TYR A 309 20.16 0.04 -24.27
CA TYR A 309 20.05 1.19 -23.36
C TYR A 309 20.36 2.52 -24.03
N VAL A 310 21.43 2.57 -24.83
CA VAL A 310 21.77 3.77 -25.63
C VAL A 310 20.65 4.09 -26.60
N PHE A 311 20.09 3.07 -27.27
CA PHE A 311 18.96 3.24 -28.18
C PHE A 311 17.72 3.77 -27.46
N THR A 312 17.35 3.20 -26.30
CA THR A 312 16.25 3.66 -25.44
C THR A 312 16.41 5.11 -25.01
N ASN A 313 17.60 5.51 -24.55
CA ASN A 313 17.86 6.89 -24.13
C ASN A 313 17.70 7.89 -25.29
N ASN A 314 18.10 7.49 -26.50
CA ASN A 314 18.06 8.37 -27.67
C ASN A 314 16.69 8.40 -28.37
N ARG A 315 15.89 7.35 -28.26
CA ARG A 315 14.62 7.20 -29.00
C ARG A 315 13.38 7.32 -28.13
N LEU A 316 13.39 6.72 -26.93
CA LEU A 316 12.21 6.66 -26.06
C LEU A 316 12.27 7.72 -24.95
N LEU A 317 13.44 7.90 -24.33
CA LEU A 317 13.61 8.77 -23.15
C LEU A 317 14.20 10.14 -23.47
N LYS A 318 14.41 10.47 -24.75
CA LYS A 318 15.04 11.71 -25.18
C LYS A 318 14.30 12.94 -24.65
N ASP A 319 12.98 12.92 -24.74
CA ASP A 319 12.10 14.04 -24.37
C ASP A 319 11.38 13.79 -23.04
N THR A 320 11.84 12.82 -22.25
CA THR A 320 11.30 12.52 -20.91
C THR A 320 12.27 12.97 -19.83
N PRO A 321 11.81 13.13 -18.56
CA PRO A 321 12.70 13.45 -17.44
C PRO A 321 13.57 12.26 -17.01
N TYR A 322 13.55 11.13 -17.72
CA TYR A 322 14.25 9.90 -17.31
C TYR A 322 15.49 9.64 -18.16
N THR A 323 16.48 8.98 -17.58
CA THR A 323 17.63 8.39 -18.29
C THR A 323 17.84 6.97 -17.79
N ALA A 324 17.82 5.99 -18.69
CA ALA A 324 18.10 4.61 -18.37
C ALA A 324 19.61 4.38 -18.16
N LYS A 325 20.01 3.85 -16.99
CA LYS A 325 21.38 3.41 -16.70
C LYS A 325 21.39 2.05 -16.00
N LYS A 326 22.45 1.27 -16.26
CA LYS A 326 22.67 0.02 -15.54
C LYS A 326 22.96 0.33 -14.08
N ASN A 327 22.43 -0.50 -13.18
CA ASN A 327 22.79 -0.40 -11.76
C ASN A 327 24.28 -0.71 -11.59
N GLU A 328 24.94 0.06 -10.74
CA GLU A 328 26.32 -0.20 -10.35
C GLU A 328 26.42 -1.54 -9.61
N LYS A 329 27.51 -2.28 -9.84
CA LYS A 329 27.77 -3.57 -9.20
C LYS A 329 28.27 -3.41 -7.75
N THR A 330 27.50 -2.72 -6.92
CA THR A 330 27.79 -2.58 -5.49
C THR A 330 27.48 -3.90 -4.75
N GLU A 331 28.07 -4.10 -3.58
CA GLU A 331 27.82 -5.30 -2.77
C GLU A 331 26.33 -5.44 -2.38
N SER A 332 25.68 -4.32 -2.08
CA SER A 332 24.24 -4.24 -1.83
C SER A 332 23.44 -4.70 -3.06
N HIS A 333 23.79 -4.20 -4.25
CA HIS A 333 23.12 -4.63 -5.48
C HIS A 333 23.34 -6.12 -5.77
N MET A 334 24.55 -6.64 -5.53
CA MET A 334 24.86 -8.06 -5.66
C MET A 334 24.06 -8.94 -4.69
N LYS A 335 23.87 -8.50 -3.43
CA LYS A 335 22.97 -9.17 -2.48
C LYS A 335 21.52 -9.18 -2.99
N GLN A 336 21.03 -8.06 -3.49
CA GLN A 336 19.70 -7.97 -4.07
C GLN A 336 19.53 -8.88 -5.31
N LEU A 337 20.53 -8.94 -6.20
CA LEU A 337 20.51 -9.85 -7.34
C LEU A 337 20.49 -11.32 -6.92
N ARG A 338 21.23 -11.70 -5.87
CA ARG A 338 21.18 -13.07 -5.32
C ARG A 338 19.78 -13.42 -4.82
N TYR A 339 19.16 -12.52 -4.08
CA TYR A 339 17.79 -12.67 -3.61
C TYR A 339 16.78 -12.77 -4.77
N ILE A 340 16.89 -11.89 -5.79
CA ILE A 340 16.02 -11.96 -6.98
C ILE A 340 16.21 -13.31 -7.70
N ASN A 341 17.44 -13.79 -7.82
CA ASN A 341 17.73 -15.08 -8.44
C ASN A 341 17.19 -16.27 -7.64
N SER A 342 17.14 -16.20 -6.30
CA SER A 342 16.46 -17.23 -5.50
C SER A 342 14.95 -17.19 -5.70
N GLU A 343 14.34 -16.01 -5.77
CA GLU A 343 12.90 -15.86 -6.04
C GLU A 343 12.51 -16.39 -7.43
N VAL A 344 13.31 -16.12 -8.47
CA VAL A 344 13.04 -16.61 -9.83
C VAL A 344 13.01 -18.14 -9.91
N ARG A 345 13.74 -18.84 -9.03
CA ARG A 345 13.76 -20.32 -8.98
C ARG A 345 12.49 -20.90 -8.35
N LYS A 346 11.74 -20.13 -7.58
CA LYS A 346 10.45 -20.55 -7.02
C LYS A 346 9.35 -20.58 -8.10
N PRO A 347 8.32 -21.44 -7.93
CA PRO A 347 7.09 -21.37 -8.72
C PRO A 347 6.51 -19.94 -8.74
N LYS A 348 5.92 -19.49 -9.85
CA LYS A 348 5.49 -18.08 -10.02
C LYS A 348 4.57 -17.59 -8.88
N SER A 349 3.72 -18.46 -8.34
CA SER A 349 2.82 -18.15 -7.22
C SER A 349 3.45 -18.08 -5.83
N GLU A 350 4.67 -18.60 -5.69
CA GLU A 350 5.43 -18.61 -4.42
C GLU A 350 6.49 -17.51 -4.38
N ARG A 351 6.59 -16.72 -5.47
CA ARG A 351 7.49 -15.57 -5.50
C ARG A 351 6.86 -14.43 -4.72
N GLU A 352 7.66 -13.81 -3.87
CA GLU A 352 7.26 -12.71 -2.98
C GLU A 352 6.63 -11.56 -3.78
N PHE A 353 7.24 -11.20 -4.91
CA PHE A 353 6.77 -10.12 -5.78
C PHE A 353 5.93 -10.60 -6.97
N SER A 354 5.15 -11.68 -6.80
CA SER A 354 4.21 -12.15 -7.83
C SER A 354 2.88 -11.40 -7.77
N LEU A 355 2.18 -11.32 -8.91
CA LEU A 355 0.85 -10.72 -8.97
C LEU A 355 -0.13 -11.37 -7.98
N TYR A 356 -0.09 -12.71 -7.90
CA TYR A 356 -0.88 -13.47 -6.93
C TYR A 356 -0.63 -13.02 -5.48
N GLN A 357 0.64 -12.86 -5.09
CA GLN A 357 1.00 -12.45 -3.74
C GLN A 357 0.60 -10.99 -3.46
N GLN A 358 0.77 -10.09 -4.43
CA GLN A 358 0.34 -8.69 -4.33
C GLN A 358 -1.18 -8.57 -4.16
N VAL A 359 -1.96 -9.31 -4.94
CA VAL A 359 -3.44 -9.32 -4.82
C VAL A 359 -3.87 -9.90 -3.48
N LYS A 360 -3.20 -10.95 -3.01
CA LYS A 360 -3.45 -11.53 -1.69
C LYS A 360 -3.19 -10.51 -0.57
N GLU A 361 -2.04 -9.85 -0.58
CA GLU A 361 -1.69 -8.82 0.40
C GLU A 361 -2.69 -7.66 0.41
N LYS A 362 -3.10 -7.18 -0.76
CA LYS A 362 -4.14 -6.14 -0.86
C LYS A 362 -5.49 -6.60 -0.31
N ARG A 363 -5.89 -7.84 -0.60
CA ARG A 363 -7.13 -8.41 -0.06
C ARG A 363 -7.06 -8.52 1.46
N ASP A 364 -5.93 -8.95 2.00
CA ASP A 364 -5.73 -9.07 3.44
C ASP A 364 -5.79 -7.69 4.12
N HIS A 365 -5.16 -6.67 3.54
CA HIS A 365 -5.28 -5.27 4.00
C HIS A 365 -6.70 -4.73 3.91
N ALA A 366 -7.38 -4.88 2.77
CA ALA A 366 -8.76 -4.43 2.60
C ALA A 366 -9.73 -5.10 3.60
N SER A 367 -9.48 -6.38 3.93
CA SER A 367 -10.23 -7.11 4.95
C SER A 367 -9.99 -6.55 6.35
N GLN A 368 -8.73 -6.18 6.68
CA GLN A 368 -8.39 -5.51 7.94
C GLN A 368 -9.07 -4.14 8.05
N ASP A 369 -9.01 -3.33 6.99
CA ASP A 369 -9.64 -2.01 6.94
C ASP A 369 -11.17 -2.11 7.08
N LEU A 370 -11.80 -3.08 6.41
CA LEU A 370 -13.23 -3.34 6.53
C LEU A 370 -13.61 -3.73 7.97
N ASN A 371 -12.84 -4.61 8.60
CA ASN A 371 -13.07 -5.01 9.99
C ASN A 371 -12.92 -3.81 10.95
N GLN A 372 -11.96 -2.91 10.69
CA GLN A 372 -11.78 -1.70 11.49
C GLN A 372 -12.93 -0.70 11.28
N ALA A 373 -13.35 -0.49 10.04
CA ALA A 373 -14.51 0.35 9.72
C ALA A 373 -15.80 -0.19 10.34
N GLN A 374 -16.01 -1.51 10.34
CA GLN A 374 -17.16 -2.14 11.00
C GLN A 374 -17.15 -1.94 12.52
N LYS A 375 -15.98 -2.05 13.18
CA LYS A 375 -15.85 -1.74 14.62
C LYS A 375 -16.19 -0.28 14.91
N GLN A 376 -15.64 0.66 14.14
CA GLN A 376 -15.93 2.09 14.29
C GLN A 376 -17.42 2.39 14.05
N ALA A 377 -18.05 1.75 13.06
CA ALA A 377 -19.48 1.91 12.81
C ALA A 377 -20.34 1.34 13.95
N ALA A 378 -19.94 0.22 14.57
CA ALA A 378 -20.61 -0.34 15.73
C ALA A 378 -20.50 0.57 16.97
N GLU A 379 -19.31 1.13 17.23
CA GLU A 379 -19.08 2.13 18.28
C GLU A 379 -19.94 3.38 18.05
N ALA A 380 -19.96 3.91 16.82
CA ALA A 380 -20.79 5.07 16.47
C ALA A 380 -22.29 4.82 16.68
N LYS A 381 -22.78 3.60 16.38
CA LYS A 381 -24.16 3.21 16.68
C LYS A 381 -24.45 3.18 18.18
N ASP A 382 -23.54 2.63 18.99
CA ASP A 382 -23.66 2.62 20.46
C ASP A 382 -23.69 4.05 21.04
N TYR A 383 -22.79 4.93 20.58
CA TYR A 383 -22.81 6.35 20.95
C TYR A 383 -24.12 7.04 20.56
N THR A 384 -24.63 6.77 19.35
CA THR A 384 -25.91 7.34 18.88
C THR A 384 -27.07 6.85 19.75
N GLN A 385 -27.08 5.59 20.16
CA GLN A 385 -28.12 5.02 21.02
C GLN A 385 -28.06 5.63 22.43
N LYS A 386 -26.87 5.77 23.01
CA LYS A 386 -26.66 6.46 24.29
C LYS A 386 -27.09 7.92 24.23
N ALA A 387 -26.79 8.63 23.14
CA ALA A 387 -27.23 10.02 22.94
C ALA A 387 -28.76 10.12 22.85
N LYS A 388 -29.42 9.20 22.12
CA LYS A 388 -30.89 9.14 22.06
C LYS A 388 -31.52 8.90 23.43
N GLN A 389 -30.97 7.99 24.23
CA GLN A 389 -31.42 7.74 25.60
C GLN A 389 -31.22 8.97 26.50
N TYR A 390 -30.08 9.65 26.39
CA TYR A 390 -29.83 10.88 27.13
C TYR A 390 -30.85 11.97 26.78
N VAL A 391 -31.10 12.19 25.49
CA VAL A 391 -32.10 13.18 25.03
C VAL A 391 -33.51 12.81 25.49
N SER A 392 -33.90 11.54 25.46
CA SER A 392 -35.24 11.14 25.94
C SER A 392 -35.42 11.40 27.44
N VAL A 393 -34.37 11.18 28.25
CA VAL A 393 -34.38 11.49 29.68
C VAL A 393 -34.47 12.99 29.94
N GLN A 394 -33.82 13.82 29.13
CA GLN A 394 -33.92 15.28 29.26
C GLN A 394 -35.31 15.79 28.86
N LEU A 395 -35.89 15.24 27.78
CA LEU A 395 -37.27 15.54 27.38
C LEU A 395 -38.27 15.16 28.47
N SER A 396 -38.14 13.99 29.09
CA SER A 396 -39.04 13.58 30.18
C SER A 396 -38.91 14.51 31.40
N LYS A 397 -37.69 14.95 31.74
CA LYS A 397 -37.48 15.92 32.83
C LYS A 397 -38.08 17.30 32.51
N ALA A 398 -37.96 17.75 31.26
CA ALA A 398 -38.55 19.02 30.83
C ALA A 398 -40.09 18.95 30.86
N GLU A 399 -40.69 17.84 30.44
CA GLU A 399 -42.14 17.65 30.49
C GLU A 399 -42.66 17.57 31.95
N GLN A 400 -41.90 16.92 32.83
CA GLN A 400 -42.19 16.90 34.27
C GLN A 400 -42.14 18.32 34.86
N ALA A 401 -41.08 19.07 34.61
CA ALA A 401 -40.93 20.45 35.09
C ALA A 401 -42.05 21.38 34.57
N LYS A 402 -42.50 21.18 33.33
CA LYS A 402 -43.64 21.90 32.75
C LYS A 402 -44.96 21.55 33.45
N THR A 403 -45.13 20.30 33.85
CA THR A 403 -46.30 19.83 34.61
C THR A 403 -46.28 20.42 36.01
N ASP A 404 -45.14 20.35 36.70
CA ASP A 404 -44.96 20.91 38.05
C ASP A 404 -45.19 22.44 38.06
N ALA A 405 -44.77 23.14 37.00
CA ALA A 405 -45.02 24.58 36.84
C ALA A 405 -46.51 24.90 36.64
N LYS A 406 -47.26 24.08 35.90
CA LYS A 406 -48.72 24.23 35.76
C LYS A 406 -49.43 24.01 37.08
N ASP A 407 -49.02 22.99 37.84
CA ASP A 407 -49.58 22.71 39.16
C ASP A 407 -49.29 23.85 40.15
N ALA A 408 -48.12 24.48 40.08
CA ALA A 408 -47.79 25.64 40.89
C ALA A 408 -48.66 26.86 40.56
N ILE A 409 -48.90 27.13 39.26
CA ILE A 409 -49.80 28.20 38.81
C ILE A 409 -51.23 27.94 39.29
N GLU A 410 -51.71 26.70 39.19
CA GLU A 410 -53.07 26.35 39.64
C GLU A 410 -53.22 26.47 41.17
N ARG A 411 -52.21 26.09 41.95
CA ARG A 411 -52.18 26.31 43.40
C ARG A 411 -52.22 27.79 43.75
N GLN A 412 -51.50 28.63 43.00
CA GLN A 412 -51.56 30.08 43.19
C GLN A 412 -52.96 30.62 42.89
N ARG A 413 -53.59 30.18 41.78
CA ARG A 413 -54.96 30.57 41.41
C ARG A 413 -55.98 30.20 42.50
N LEU A 414 -55.86 29.01 43.08
CA LEU A 414 -56.72 28.56 44.19
C LEU A 414 -56.50 29.39 45.46
N ALA A 415 -55.26 29.79 45.75
CA ALA A 415 -54.95 30.67 46.88
C ALA A 415 -55.55 32.07 46.70
N GLU A 416 -55.49 32.63 45.48
CA GLU A 416 -56.11 33.90 45.13
C GLU A 416 -57.65 33.85 45.28
N GLN A 417 -58.29 32.74 44.89
CA GLN A 417 -59.72 32.53 45.10
C GLN A 417 -60.11 32.42 46.59
N ALA A 418 -59.35 31.67 47.38
CA ALA A 418 -59.58 31.57 48.83
C ALA A 418 -59.44 32.93 49.53
N THR A 419 -58.49 33.75 49.08
CA THR A 419 -58.30 35.12 49.59
C THR A 419 -59.48 36.02 49.23
N ALA A 420 -60.07 35.86 48.04
CA ALA A 420 -61.27 36.60 47.64
C ALA A 420 -62.51 36.19 48.46
N GLU A 421 -62.67 34.91 48.78
CA GLU A 421 -63.74 34.41 49.66
C GLU A 421 -63.60 34.92 51.11
N GLU A 422 -62.38 35.02 51.63
CA GLU A 422 -62.12 35.68 52.93
C GLU A 422 -62.51 37.17 52.90
N TYR A 423 -62.27 37.87 51.80
CA TYR A 423 -62.68 39.27 51.62
C TYR A 423 -64.21 39.44 51.63
N GLU A 424 -64.96 38.55 50.97
CA GLU A 424 -66.43 38.56 51.01
C GLU A 424 -66.99 38.26 52.41
N GLN A 425 -66.39 37.30 53.15
CA GLN A 425 -66.77 37.01 54.53
C GLN A 425 -66.50 38.19 55.47
N ALA A 426 -65.38 38.89 55.29
CA ALA A 426 -65.06 40.11 56.02
C ALA A 426 -66.06 41.24 55.71
N GLU A 427 -66.53 41.34 54.47
CA GLU A 427 -67.53 42.33 54.06
C GLU A 427 -68.92 42.02 54.62
N ALA A 428 -69.31 40.74 54.71
CA ALA A 428 -70.52 40.29 55.38
C ALA A 428 -70.51 40.58 56.90
N TYR A 429 -69.33 40.45 57.54
CA TYR A 429 -69.11 40.87 58.93
C TYR A 429 -69.27 42.39 59.13
N ARG A 430 -68.76 43.20 58.18
CA ARG A 430 -68.95 44.66 58.20
C ARG A 430 -70.42 45.06 58.09
N ARG A 431 -71.24 44.35 57.29
CA ARG A 431 -72.69 44.59 57.20
C ARG A 431 -73.44 44.26 58.49
N ARG A 432 -73.02 43.22 59.24
CA ARG A 432 -73.58 42.92 60.58
C ARG A 432 -73.15 43.95 61.64
N SER A 433 -71.92 44.46 61.55
CA SER A 433 -71.41 45.51 62.44
C SER A 433 -72.13 46.85 62.26
N ALA A 434 -72.54 47.19 61.03
CA ALA A 434 -73.26 48.42 60.69
C ALA A 434 -74.64 48.56 61.38
N ILE A 435 -75.30 47.46 61.75
CA ILE A 435 -76.57 47.48 62.49
C ILE A 435 -76.35 47.82 63.97
N SER A 436 -75.21 47.45 64.55
CA SER A 436 -74.86 47.77 65.96
C SER A 436 -74.30 49.18 66.15
N GLN A 437 -73.78 49.82 65.10
CA GLN A 437 -73.18 51.16 65.16
C GLN A 437 -74.20 52.31 65.15
N GLN A 438 -75.46 52.06 64.76
CA GLN A 438 -76.55 53.05 64.82
C GLN A 438 -76.91 53.45 66.27
N THR A 439 -76.53 52.67 67.29
CA THR A 439 -76.81 52.94 68.71
C THR A 439 -75.72 53.77 69.40
N ILE A 440 -74.51 53.91 68.82
CA ILE A 440 -73.35 54.51 69.50
C ILE A 440 -73.12 56.00 69.11
N VAL A 441 -73.80 56.50 68.07
CA VAL A 441 -73.66 57.88 67.55
C VAL A 441 -74.35 58.95 68.43
N ASN A 442 -75.02 58.57 69.52
CA ASN A 442 -75.38 59.51 70.59
C ASN A 442 -74.19 59.92 71.49
N ASN A 443 -73.02 59.27 71.41
CA ASN A 443 -71.83 59.65 72.18
C ASN A 443 -70.81 60.43 71.34
N ASN A 444 -71.29 61.60 70.92
CA ASN A 444 -70.76 62.54 69.95
C ASN A 444 -69.55 63.37 70.43
N THR A 445 -68.62 62.81 71.20
CA THR A 445 -67.54 63.62 71.83
C THR A 445 -66.13 63.29 71.34
N GLU A 446 -65.85 62.05 70.92
CA GLU A 446 -64.51 61.69 70.41
C GLU A 446 -64.31 62.12 68.94
N SER A 447 -65.40 62.38 68.21
CA SER A 447 -65.37 62.96 66.86
C SER A 447 -64.76 64.37 66.82
N ALA A 448 -64.67 65.07 67.96
CA ALA A 448 -63.97 66.36 68.05
C ALA A 448 -62.45 66.20 68.14
N ARG A 449 -61.96 65.04 68.59
CA ARG A 449 -60.53 64.76 68.78
C ARG A 449 -59.86 64.31 67.48
N ILE A 450 -60.56 63.49 66.68
CA ILE A 450 -60.05 62.92 65.43
C ILE A 450 -59.97 63.97 64.30
N ARG A 451 -60.85 64.99 64.29
CA ARG A 451 -60.83 66.06 63.27
C ARG A 451 -59.68 67.06 63.44
N ALA A 452 -59.14 67.21 64.65
CA ALA A 452 -57.94 68.04 64.89
C ALA A 452 -56.64 67.34 64.46
N GLU A 453 -56.64 66.00 64.41
CA GLU A 453 -55.50 65.20 63.95
C GLU A 453 -55.42 65.14 62.42
N ILE A 454 -56.56 64.93 61.74
CA ILE A 454 -56.60 64.79 60.27
C ILE A 454 -56.19 66.08 59.52
N ALA A 455 -56.49 67.26 60.06
CA ALA A 455 -56.07 68.54 59.47
C ALA A 455 -54.55 68.78 59.60
N LYS A 456 -53.91 68.22 60.63
CA LYS A 456 -52.46 68.24 60.83
C LYS A 456 -51.76 67.26 59.87
N ASP A 457 -52.40 66.14 59.58
CA ASP A 457 -51.81 65.08 58.76
C ASP A 457 -51.88 65.35 57.25
N GLN A 458 -52.89 66.06 56.76
CA GLN A 458 -53.00 66.38 55.32
C GLN A 458 -52.01 67.46 54.84
N ALA A 459 -51.73 68.49 55.65
CA ALA A 459 -50.68 69.47 55.34
C ALA A 459 -49.26 68.88 55.43
N THR A 460 -49.09 67.87 56.27
CA THR A 460 -47.84 67.12 56.40
C THR A 460 -47.66 66.16 55.21
N LEU A 461 -48.71 65.54 54.68
CA LEU A 461 -48.64 64.53 53.62
C LEU A 461 -48.10 65.07 52.27
N GLU A 462 -48.42 66.31 51.89
CA GLU A 462 -47.87 66.92 50.68
C GLU A 462 -46.38 67.26 50.80
N LEU A 463 -45.96 67.80 51.95
CA LEU A 463 -44.54 68.02 52.26
C LEU A 463 -43.79 66.67 52.38
N PHE A 464 -44.48 65.62 52.82
CA PHE A 464 -43.95 64.26 52.94
C PHE A 464 -43.72 63.62 51.57
N ARG A 465 -44.61 63.80 50.60
CA ARG A 465 -44.51 63.14 49.27
C ARG A 465 -43.33 63.66 48.44
N THR A 466 -43.07 64.98 48.48
CA THR A 466 -41.95 65.61 47.76
C THR A 466 -40.61 65.35 48.45
N ASN A 467 -40.59 65.27 49.79
CA ASN A 467 -39.40 64.84 50.52
C ASN A 467 -39.17 63.31 50.47
N LEU A 468 -40.20 62.47 50.28
CA LEU A 468 -40.04 61.01 50.22
C LEU A 468 -39.29 60.55 48.97
N SER A 469 -39.51 61.17 47.81
CA SER A 469 -38.76 60.80 46.61
C SER A 469 -37.28 61.17 46.72
N ALA A 470 -36.97 62.37 47.22
CA ALA A 470 -35.58 62.80 47.45
C ALA A 470 -34.91 62.04 48.62
N LEU A 471 -35.68 61.64 49.64
CA LEU A 471 -35.23 60.79 50.73
C LEU A 471 -35.05 59.33 50.28
N ILE A 472 -35.90 58.77 49.42
CA ILE A 472 -35.75 57.39 48.93
C ILE A 472 -34.52 57.27 48.01
N ASP A 473 -34.25 58.26 47.16
CA ASP A 473 -33.02 58.27 46.35
C ASP A 473 -31.76 58.51 47.22
N GLY A 474 -31.85 59.37 48.23
CA GLY A 474 -30.80 59.58 49.23
C GLY A 474 -30.61 58.39 50.20
N VAL A 475 -31.67 57.66 50.52
CA VAL A 475 -31.68 56.50 51.43
C VAL A 475 -31.32 55.23 50.68
N VAL A 476 -31.65 55.04 49.40
CA VAL A 476 -31.15 53.89 48.63
C VAL A 476 -29.65 54.04 48.34
N GLY A 477 -29.16 55.27 48.09
CA GLY A 477 -27.73 55.59 48.04
C GLY A 477 -27.03 55.45 49.40
N TRP A 478 -27.61 56.00 50.47
CA TRP A 478 -27.09 55.88 51.84
C TRP A 478 -27.24 54.46 52.40
N ILE A 479 -28.25 53.67 52.05
CA ILE A 479 -28.36 52.24 52.43
C ILE A 479 -27.33 51.41 51.67
N GLY A 480 -27.00 51.79 50.43
CA GLY A 480 -25.88 51.23 49.68
C GLY A 480 -24.53 51.43 50.37
N GLU A 481 -24.29 52.60 50.98
CA GLU A 481 -23.03 52.93 51.68
C GLU A 481 -23.05 52.61 53.20
N LEU A 482 -24.17 52.79 53.90
CA LEU A 482 -24.37 52.50 55.33
C LEU A 482 -24.45 50.99 55.61
N PHE A 483 -25.03 50.17 54.73
CA PHE A 483 -24.97 48.71 54.86
C PHE A 483 -23.67 48.11 54.29
N ALA A 484 -22.78 48.92 53.72
CA ALA A 484 -21.39 48.52 53.48
C ALA A 484 -20.54 48.75 54.75
N GLU A 485 -20.71 49.86 55.48
CA GLU A 485 -19.98 50.13 56.74
C GLU A 485 -20.55 49.42 57.99
N ARG A 486 -21.89 49.33 58.19
CA ARG A 486 -22.48 48.58 59.33
C ARG A 486 -22.42 47.07 59.20
N ARG A 487 -22.24 46.53 57.99
CA ARG A 487 -22.17 45.08 57.77
C ARG A 487 -20.90 44.50 58.39
N GLN A 488 -19.78 45.23 58.39
CA GLN A 488 -18.55 44.84 59.06
C GLN A 488 -18.70 44.92 60.60
N GLU A 489 -19.24 46.01 61.15
CA GLU A 489 -19.44 46.18 62.60
C GLU A 489 -20.42 45.15 63.21
N ILE A 490 -21.49 44.81 62.48
CA ILE A 490 -22.48 43.81 62.93
C ILE A 490 -21.88 42.39 62.90
N GLN A 491 -21.12 42.05 61.85
CA GLN A 491 -20.39 40.79 61.78
C GLN A 491 -19.42 40.65 62.97
N ASP A 492 -18.64 41.68 63.26
CA ASP A 492 -17.69 41.69 64.38
C ASP A 492 -18.39 41.59 65.75
N LYS A 493 -19.53 42.26 65.94
CA LYS A 493 -20.34 42.19 67.17
C LYS A 493 -20.85 40.78 67.44
N PHE A 494 -21.47 40.13 66.46
CA PHE A 494 -22.04 38.79 66.64
C PHE A 494 -20.94 37.72 66.75
N LEU A 495 -19.83 37.89 66.05
CA LEU A 495 -18.65 37.05 66.20
C LEU A 495 -18.08 37.12 67.63
N LYS A 496 -18.01 38.33 68.21
CA LYS A 496 -17.59 38.54 69.60
C LYS A 496 -18.56 37.92 70.61
N GLN A 497 -19.87 37.98 70.35
CA GLN A 497 -20.88 37.30 71.19
C GLN A 497 -20.78 35.78 71.12
N ALA A 498 -20.64 35.21 69.92
CA ALA A 498 -20.48 33.77 69.73
C ALA A 498 -19.21 33.25 70.42
N ARG A 499 -18.10 33.99 70.31
CA ARG A 499 -16.85 33.70 71.03
C ARG A 499 -17.03 33.74 72.55
N SER A 500 -17.63 34.80 73.09
CA SER A 500 -17.88 34.91 74.54
C SER A 500 -18.81 33.81 75.07
N ALA A 501 -19.82 33.41 74.28
CA ALA A 501 -20.69 32.29 74.62
C ALA A 501 -19.93 30.96 74.66
N PHE A 502 -19.11 30.67 73.63
CA PHE A 502 -18.27 29.48 73.58
C PHE A 502 -17.27 29.43 74.75
N GLU A 503 -16.60 30.54 75.05
CA GLU A 503 -15.67 30.67 76.18
C GLU A 503 -16.36 30.40 77.53
N ARG A 504 -17.61 30.84 77.72
CA ARG A 504 -18.40 30.53 78.92
C ARG A 504 -18.77 29.07 79.04
N VAL A 505 -19.09 28.39 77.93
CA VAL A 505 -19.34 26.94 77.95
C VAL A 505 -18.05 26.19 78.30
N ALA A 506 -16.94 26.57 77.69
CA ALA A 506 -15.63 25.97 77.97
C ALA A 506 -15.17 26.20 79.43
N ALA A 507 -15.42 27.38 80.00
CA ALA A 507 -15.04 27.72 81.37
C ALA A 507 -15.90 27.02 82.44
N ASN A 508 -17.18 26.75 82.14
CA ASN A 508 -18.12 26.10 83.06
C ASN A 508 -18.17 24.58 82.94
N ASP A 509 -17.51 24.00 81.94
CA ASP A 509 -17.44 22.55 81.75
C ASP A 509 -16.42 21.90 82.70
N LYS A 510 -16.91 21.47 83.87
CA LYS A 510 -16.11 20.78 84.88
C LYS A 510 -16.03 19.26 84.69
N THR A 511 -16.53 18.73 83.56
CA THR A 511 -16.43 17.29 83.28
C THR A 511 -14.98 16.95 82.91
N LYS A 512 -14.46 15.81 83.39
CA LYS A 512 -13.06 15.39 83.13
C LYS A 512 -12.72 15.32 81.64
N GLU A 513 -13.70 15.04 80.79
CA GLU A 513 -13.51 14.89 79.34
C GLU A 513 -13.85 16.13 78.51
N ARG A 514 -14.26 17.22 79.17
CA ARG A 514 -14.83 18.44 78.55
C ARG A 514 -15.97 18.13 77.56
N LYS A 515 -16.90 17.29 78.01
CA LYS A 515 -17.98 16.75 77.19
C LYS A 515 -18.88 17.85 76.62
N TYR A 516 -19.15 18.93 77.37
CA TYR A 516 -20.01 20.03 76.93
C TYR A 516 -19.30 21.00 76.01
N THR A 517 -17.99 21.20 76.21
CA THR A 517 -17.14 21.98 75.31
C THR A 517 -17.09 21.32 73.93
N LYS A 518 -16.87 20.01 73.88
CA LYS A 518 -16.89 19.24 72.62
C LYS A 518 -18.26 19.25 71.94
N ALA A 519 -19.35 19.19 72.70
CA ALA A 519 -20.70 19.32 72.14
C ALA A 519 -20.94 20.73 71.55
N ALA A 520 -20.43 21.78 72.19
CA ALA A 520 -20.51 23.14 71.67
C ALA A 520 -19.65 23.34 70.40
N GLU A 521 -18.49 22.68 70.28
CA GLU A 521 -17.70 22.70 69.03
C GLU A 521 -18.47 22.07 67.87
N THR A 522 -19.13 20.92 68.10
CA THR A 522 -19.99 20.27 67.11
C THR A 522 -21.19 21.13 66.74
N GLU A 523 -21.78 21.84 67.70
CA GLU A 523 -22.92 22.72 67.41
C GLU A 523 -22.50 23.94 66.60
N VAL A 524 -21.33 24.52 66.87
CA VAL A 524 -20.74 25.56 66.02
C VAL A 524 -20.53 25.04 64.59
N ASP A 525 -20.04 23.81 64.42
CA ASP A 525 -19.91 23.19 63.10
C ASP A 525 -21.26 23.03 62.39
N ASN A 526 -22.27 22.50 63.08
CA ASN A 526 -23.60 22.30 62.52
C ASN A 526 -24.22 23.61 62.04
N GLN A 527 -24.16 24.66 62.88
CA GLN A 527 -24.75 25.95 62.54
C GLN A 527 -24.01 26.65 61.39
N LEU A 528 -22.68 26.44 61.28
CA LEU A 528 -21.89 27.04 60.20
C LEU A 528 -22.02 26.30 58.86
N THR A 529 -22.51 25.06 58.80
CA THR A 529 -22.82 24.39 57.51
C THR A 529 -23.88 25.12 56.68
N VAL A 530 -24.71 25.94 57.32
CA VAL A 530 -25.70 26.77 56.65
C VAL A 530 -25.00 27.87 55.82
N LEU A 531 -23.89 28.43 56.29
CA LEU A 531 -23.14 29.47 55.54
C LEU A 531 -22.60 28.94 54.22
N ASP A 532 -22.06 27.72 54.21
CA ASP A 532 -21.54 27.09 52.99
C ASP A 532 -22.64 26.87 51.92
N LYS A 533 -23.90 26.70 52.32
CA LYS A 533 -25.05 26.58 51.39
C LYS A 533 -25.41 27.91 50.70
N TYR A 534 -25.11 29.05 51.33
CA TYR A 534 -25.40 30.37 50.80
C TYR A 534 -24.22 31.00 50.04
N GLN A 535 -23.08 30.31 49.98
CA GLN A 535 -21.88 30.75 49.28
C GLN A 535 -22.11 31.00 47.78
N GLU A 536 -23.03 30.25 47.15
CA GLU A 536 -23.39 30.43 45.73
C GLU A 536 -24.30 31.63 45.48
N LEU A 537 -25.16 32.00 46.44
CA LEU A 537 -26.09 33.13 46.32
C LEU A 537 -25.44 34.45 46.74
N PHE A 538 -24.47 34.41 47.65
CA PHE A 538 -23.77 35.59 48.15
C PHE A 538 -22.26 35.31 48.17
N PRO A 539 -21.55 35.56 47.05
CA PRO A 539 -20.14 35.22 46.89
C PRO A 539 -19.20 35.89 47.91
N ASN A 540 -19.65 37.00 48.51
CA ASN A 540 -18.86 37.85 49.39
C ASN A 540 -18.97 37.48 50.89
N ILE A 541 -19.55 36.33 51.24
CA ILE A 541 -19.65 35.85 52.64
C ILE A 541 -18.41 35.01 53.02
N PRO A 542 -17.82 35.19 54.22
CA PRO A 542 -16.66 34.39 54.68
C PRO A 542 -16.97 32.89 54.72
N LYS A 543 -15.98 32.04 54.40
CA LYS A 543 -16.17 30.58 54.40
C LYS A 543 -16.37 30.06 55.81
N ALA A 544 -17.19 29.01 55.99
CA ALA A 544 -17.52 28.48 57.33
C ALA A 544 -16.29 28.17 58.20
N HIS A 545 -15.25 27.58 57.59
CA HIS A 545 -14.02 27.22 58.30
C HIS A 545 -13.20 28.42 58.81
N GLU A 546 -13.36 29.62 58.21
CA GLU A 546 -12.68 30.85 58.63
C GLU A 546 -13.40 31.46 59.84
N VAL A 547 -14.73 31.49 59.81
CA VAL A 547 -15.57 31.94 60.93
C VAL A 547 -15.39 31.02 62.15
N LYS A 548 -15.30 29.69 61.93
CA LYS A 548 -15.02 28.72 63.00
C LYS A 548 -13.73 29.03 63.75
N LYS A 549 -12.64 29.32 63.04
CA LYS A 549 -11.35 29.64 63.65
C LYS A 549 -11.43 30.89 64.52
N MET A 550 -12.22 31.89 64.11
CA MET A 550 -12.42 33.12 64.87
C MET A 550 -13.22 32.91 66.17
N ILE A 551 -14.07 31.87 66.24
CA ILE A 551 -14.87 31.55 67.43
C ILE A 551 -14.12 30.63 68.42
N ILE A 552 -13.46 29.57 67.94
CA ILE A 552 -12.93 28.49 68.80
C ILE A 552 -11.43 28.63 69.13
N LYS A 553 -10.60 29.12 68.20
CA LYS A 553 -9.14 29.27 68.36
C LYS A 553 -8.65 30.61 67.80
N PRO A 554 -8.97 31.73 68.46
CA PRO A 554 -8.49 33.04 68.06
C PRO A 554 -6.96 33.09 68.19
N LYS A 555 -6.27 33.52 67.13
CA LYS A 555 -4.85 33.90 67.21
C LYS A 555 -4.70 35.18 68.01
#